data_AF-A0A4P9W148-F1
#
_entry.id   AF-A0A4P9W148-F1
#
_cell.length_a   1.000
_cell.length_b   1.000
_cell.length_c   1.000
_cell.angle_alpha   90.00
_cell.angle_beta   90.00
_cell.angle_gamma   90.00
#
_symmetry.space_group_name_H-M   'P 1'
#
loop_
_entity.id
_entity.type
_entity.pdbx_description
1 polymer ?
#
loop_
_entity_poly.entity_id
_entity_poly.type
_entity_poly.pdbx_seq_one_letter_code
_entity_poly.pdbx_strand_id
1 'polypeptide(L)'
;MARSHLARVANVILSLDADIVHLSEIEGCDALDALVDAVEDAGGVRGAYRPYMVPGTDTATGQNVGLLTKLDPLLPLTRTTNRALYPIPSSTCDYSDPTEPKFTYGVSKHHLARFPLTPTQSLILAGAHLLAFPDKRDRCEKREAQAAVLAGAVRALREEAPRDEVLVLGDLNDFDEGVVDAAGEVDRPISLILALVGSELVNADLHVTMRTRTWSGIARHHFGLPVAILRDVAIYGVDIGAVTLGLDPGSSR
;
A
#
# COMPACT_ATOMS: atom_id res chain seq x y z
N MET A 1 20.97 -10.01 -11.33
CA MET A 1 19.61 -9.48 -11.63
C MET A 1 19.04 -8.70 -10.46
N ALA A 2 19.12 -9.20 -9.21
CA ALA A 2 18.67 -8.46 -8.02
C ALA A 2 19.37 -7.09 -7.84
N ARG A 3 20.71 -7.02 -7.92
CA ARG A 3 21.44 -5.75 -7.75
C ARG A 3 21.12 -4.69 -8.80
N SER A 4 20.97 -5.09 -10.08
CA SER A 4 20.60 -4.16 -11.14
C SER A 4 19.14 -3.71 -11.03
N HIS A 5 18.27 -4.53 -10.45
CA HIS A 5 16.90 -4.16 -10.13
C HIS A 5 16.86 -3.15 -8.96
N LEU A 6 17.51 -3.45 -7.84
CA LEU A 6 17.64 -2.53 -6.70
C LEU A 6 18.19 -1.16 -7.11
N ALA A 7 19.23 -1.12 -7.95
CA ALA A 7 19.76 0.13 -8.47
C ALA A 7 18.73 0.94 -9.28
N ARG A 8 17.83 0.28 -10.05
CA ARG A 8 16.76 0.99 -10.76
C ARG A 8 15.72 1.54 -9.80
N VAL A 9 15.29 0.75 -8.82
CA VAL A 9 14.34 1.20 -7.78
C VAL A 9 14.92 2.37 -6.99
N ALA A 10 16.19 2.27 -6.57
CA ALA A 10 16.91 3.33 -5.88
C ALA A 10 16.90 4.65 -6.66
N ASN A 11 17.18 4.60 -7.97
CA ASN A 11 17.11 5.79 -8.83
C ASN A 11 15.69 6.36 -8.94
N VAL A 12 14.65 5.52 -8.91
CA VAL A 12 13.26 6.00 -8.85
C VAL A 12 13.02 6.73 -7.52
N ILE A 13 13.37 6.12 -6.39
CA ILE A 13 13.21 6.72 -5.06
C ILE A 13 13.91 8.09 -4.99
N LEU A 14 15.15 8.17 -5.46
CA LEU A 14 15.89 9.44 -5.53
C LEU A 14 15.20 10.48 -6.42
N SER A 15 14.64 10.06 -7.55
CA SER A 15 13.93 10.98 -8.46
C SER A 15 12.59 11.48 -7.92
N LEU A 16 11.98 10.75 -6.98
CA LEU A 16 10.75 11.15 -6.31
C LEU A 16 11.01 12.17 -5.19
N ASP A 17 12.20 12.11 -4.58
CA ASP A 17 12.60 12.87 -3.39
C ASP A 17 11.54 12.81 -2.27
N ALA A 18 10.98 11.63 -2.07
CA ALA A 18 9.91 11.38 -1.11
C ALA A 18 10.38 11.55 0.34
N ASP A 19 9.52 11.99 1.24
CA ASP A 19 9.72 11.84 2.68
C ASP A 19 9.28 10.46 3.15
N ILE A 20 8.23 9.90 2.54
CA ILE A 20 7.70 8.57 2.86
C ILE A 20 7.47 7.78 1.58
N VAL A 21 8.03 6.58 1.48
CA VAL A 21 7.85 5.64 0.37
C VAL A 21 7.22 4.36 0.88
N HIS A 22 5.99 4.08 0.47
CA HIS A 22 5.37 2.77 0.65
C HIS A 22 5.87 1.83 -0.44
N LEU A 23 6.27 0.62 -0.05
CA LEU A 23 6.77 -0.40 -0.96
C LEU A 23 5.88 -1.64 -0.92
N SER A 24 5.45 -2.10 -2.09
CA SER A 24 4.78 -3.40 -2.27
C SER A 24 5.80 -4.47 -2.65
N GLU A 25 5.48 -5.75 -2.41
CA GLU A 25 6.30 -6.91 -2.82
C GLU A 25 7.69 -7.02 -2.16
N ILE A 26 7.78 -6.58 -0.89
CA ILE A 26 9.01 -6.70 -0.10
C ILE A 26 9.11 -8.08 0.54
N GLU A 27 10.19 -8.83 0.27
CA GLU A 27 10.37 -10.17 0.83
C GLU A 27 10.75 -10.16 2.32
N GLY A 28 11.47 -9.14 2.79
CA GLY A 28 11.89 -9.05 4.19
C GLY A 28 12.66 -7.78 4.54
N CYS A 29 13.09 -7.65 5.80
CA CYS A 29 13.90 -6.53 6.27
C CYS A 29 15.23 -6.42 5.51
N ASP A 30 15.89 -7.54 5.22
CA ASP A 30 17.15 -7.55 4.46
C ASP A 30 16.99 -6.93 3.05
N ALA A 31 15.81 -7.09 2.43
CA ALA A 31 15.49 -6.48 1.14
C ALA A 31 15.34 -4.95 1.25
N LEU A 32 14.77 -4.47 2.35
CA LEU A 32 14.68 -3.04 2.63
C LEU A 32 16.04 -2.43 2.94
N ASP A 33 16.86 -3.11 3.75
CA ASP A 33 18.21 -2.65 4.10
C ASP A 33 19.08 -2.54 2.83
N ALA A 34 19.06 -3.56 1.97
CA ALA A 34 19.81 -3.49 0.70
C ALA A 34 19.27 -2.41 -0.25
N LEU A 35 17.99 -2.08 -0.18
CA LEU A 35 17.42 -0.98 -0.97
C LEU A 35 17.87 0.37 -0.42
N VAL A 36 17.96 0.54 0.90
CA VAL A 36 18.54 1.73 1.53
C VAL A 36 19.99 1.89 1.09
N ASP A 37 20.80 0.83 1.19
CA ASP A 37 22.19 0.83 0.71
C ASP A 37 22.27 1.22 -0.77
N ALA A 38 21.38 0.68 -1.61
CA ALA A 38 21.35 1.02 -3.04
C ALA A 38 20.95 2.48 -3.30
N VAL A 39 20.09 3.07 -2.47
CA VAL A 39 19.73 4.50 -2.52
C VAL A 39 20.93 5.36 -2.15
N GLU A 40 21.69 5.00 -1.11
CA GLU A 40 22.92 5.69 -0.73
C GLU A 40 24.00 5.58 -1.83
N ASP A 41 24.23 4.37 -2.35
CA ASP A 41 25.17 4.10 -3.44
C ASP A 41 24.84 4.89 -4.72
N ALA A 42 23.54 5.13 -4.98
CA ALA A 42 23.06 5.92 -6.12
C ALA A 42 23.16 7.44 -5.92
N GLY A 43 23.70 7.90 -4.78
CA GLY A 43 23.91 9.33 -4.48
C GLY A 43 22.90 9.93 -3.51
N GLY A 44 22.08 9.10 -2.86
CA GLY A 44 21.21 9.52 -1.76
C GLY A 44 22.01 9.97 -0.54
N VAL A 45 21.39 10.82 0.29
CA VAL A 45 21.98 11.22 1.56
C VAL A 45 22.02 10.02 2.51
N ARG A 46 23.21 9.65 2.97
CA ARG A 46 23.40 8.53 3.91
C ARG A 46 22.56 8.70 5.17
N GLY A 47 21.84 7.65 5.55
CA GLY A 47 20.96 7.61 6.71
C GLY A 47 19.70 8.47 6.58
N ALA A 48 19.41 9.02 5.40
CA ALA A 48 18.19 9.81 5.20
C ALA A 48 16.95 8.94 5.26
N TYR A 49 16.94 7.77 4.64
CA TYR A 49 15.81 6.83 4.72
C TYR A 49 16.04 5.77 5.79
N ARG A 50 14.99 5.47 6.54
CA ARG A 50 14.92 4.39 7.50
C ARG A 50 13.88 3.36 7.08
N PRO A 51 14.21 2.06 7.13
CA PRO A 51 13.29 1.01 6.75
C PRO A 51 12.38 0.61 7.93
N TYR A 52 11.11 0.40 7.63
CA TYR A 52 10.14 -0.17 8.55
C TYR A 52 9.31 -1.22 7.84
N MET A 53 9.04 -2.31 8.56
CA MET A 53 8.16 -3.37 8.09
C MET A 53 7.49 -4.02 9.29
N VAL A 54 6.25 -4.46 9.08
CA VAL A 54 5.56 -5.39 9.97
C VAL A 54 5.24 -6.63 9.13
N PRO A 55 5.76 -7.82 9.48
CA PRO A 55 5.58 -9.01 8.67
C PRO A 55 4.11 -9.31 8.39
N GLY A 56 3.84 -9.68 7.15
CA GLY A 56 2.60 -10.12 6.56
C GLY A 56 2.16 -11.50 7.04
N THR A 57 1.03 -11.98 6.51
CA THR A 57 0.59 -13.38 6.63
C THR A 57 0.44 -14.07 5.27
N ASP A 58 1.02 -13.49 4.21
CA ASP A 58 1.04 -14.10 2.89
C ASP A 58 2.13 -15.18 2.82
N THR A 59 1.74 -16.42 3.08
CA THR A 59 2.62 -17.58 2.98
C THR A 59 2.75 -18.13 1.55
N ALA A 60 1.91 -17.68 0.62
CA ALA A 60 1.92 -18.18 -0.76
C ALA A 60 3.06 -17.55 -1.57
N THR A 61 3.34 -16.27 -1.34
CA THR A 61 4.42 -15.54 -2.03
C THR A 61 5.60 -15.22 -1.11
N GLY A 62 5.40 -15.18 0.21
CA GLY A 62 6.39 -14.68 1.17
C GLY A 62 6.58 -13.16 1.12
N GLN A 63 5.81 -12.45 0.30
CA GLN A 63 5.92 -11.00 0.13
C GLN A 63 5.15 -10.23 1.21
N ASN A 64 5.61 -9.01 1.47
CA ASN A 64 5.09 -8.08 2.44
C ASN A 64 4.93 -6.68 1.82
N VAL A 65 4.51 -5.73 2.65
CA VAL A 65 4.64 -4.30 2.36
C VAL A 65 5.65 -3.68 3.32
N GLY A 66 6.44 -2.74 2.82
CA GLY A 66 7.44 -2.02 3.59
C GLY A 66 7.24 -0.51 3.53
N LEU A 67 8.04 0.20 4.31
CA LEU A 67 8.14 1.65 4.31
C LEU A 67 9.60 2.06 4.33
N LEU A 68 10.00 3.00 3.47
CA LEU A 68 11.23 3.77 3.63
C LEU A 68 10.83 5.22 3.94
N THR A 69 11.34 5.79 5.02
CA THR A 69 10.93 7.14 5.43
C THR A 69 12.09 7.96 5.99
N LYS A 70 12.07 9.27 5.71
CA LYS A 70 12.95 10.28 6.33
C LYS A 70 12.46 10.73 7.71
N LEU A 71 11.21 10.39 8.04
CA LEU A 71 10.54 10.71 9.29
C LEU A 71 10.30 9.43 10.09
N ASP A 72 10.52 9.45 11.40
CA ASP A 72 10.18 8.31 12.26
C ASP A 72 8.65 8.30 12.52
N PRO A 73 7.97 7.14 12.46
CA PRO A 73 6.59 7.04 12.90
C PRO A 73 6.50 7.27 14.42
N LEU A 74 5.36 7.79 14.89
CA LEU A 74 5.11 8.08 16.31
C LEU A 74 5.16 6.82 17.18
N LEU A 75 4.79 5.68 16.60
CA LEU A 75 4.75 4.37 17.23
C LEU A 75 5.22 3.32 16.21
N PRO A 76 5.66 2.13 16.67
CA PRO A 76 5.93 1.01 15.77
C PRO A 76 4.75 0.72 14.84
N LEU A 77 5.04 0.30 13.60
CA LEU A 77 4.02 -0.11 12.64
C LEU A 77 3.18 -1.26 13.22
N THR A 78 1.88 -1.22 12.95
CA THR A 78 0.94 -2.24 13.42
C THR A 78 0.18 -2.88 12.25
N ARG A 79 -0.46 -4.02 12.54
CA ARG A 79 -1.40 -4.69 11.64
C ARG A 79 -2.62 -5.13 12.42
N THR A 80 -3.75 -5.16 11.73
CA THR A 80 -4.95 -5.86 12.22
C THR A 80 -4.94 -7.32 11.78
N THR A 81 -5.47 -8.20 12.65
CA THR A 81 -5.77 -9.61 12.35
C THR A 81 -7.25 -9.83 12.03
N ASN A 82 -8.04 -8.75 12.01
CA ASN A 82 -9.47 -8.80 11.73
C ASN A 82 -9.73 -9.44 10.37
N ARG A 83 -10.90 -10.06 10.26
CA ARG A 83 -11.40 -10.69 9.04
C ARG A 83 -12.83 -10.22 8.81
N ALA A 84 -13.21 -10.02 7.56
CA ALA A 84 -14.58 -9.71 7.15
C ALA A 84 -15.21 -10.92 6.47
N LEU A 85 -16.53 -11.04 6.60
CA LEU A 85 -17.30 -11.99 5.81
C LEU A 85 -17.27 -11.59 4.34
N TYR A 86 -17.23 -12.57 3.44
CA TYR A 86 -17.48 -12.37 2.02
C TYR A 86 -18.56 -13.36 1.51
N PRO A 87 -19.42 -12.94 0.57
CA PRO A 87 -19.51 -11.58 0.01
C PRO A 87 -19.94 -10.54 1.06
N ILE A 88 -19.41 -9.32 0.94
CA ILE A 88 -19.82 -8.19 1.80
C ILE A 88 -21.25 -7.75 1.43
N PRO A 89 -21.97 -7.05 2.34
CA PRO A 89 -23.21 -6.39 1.96
C PRO A 89 -22.97 -5.48 0.74
N SER A 90 -23.87 -5.55 -0.25
CA SER A 90 -23.79 -4.80 -1.50
C SER A 90 -22.67 -5.20 -2.47
N SER A 91 -21.96 -6.30 -2.25
CA SER A 91 -21.01 -6.85 -3.24
C SER A 91 -21.67 -6.99 -4.61
N THR A 92 -20.94 -6.65 -5.66
CA THR A 92 -21.35 -6.79 -7.07
C THR A 92 -20.53 -7.85 -7.82
N CYS A 93 -19.69 -8.59 -7.11
CA CYS A 93 -18.80 -9.60 -7.68
C CYS A 93 -19.53 -10.81 -8.28
N ASP A 94 -20.76 -11.08 -7.81
CA ASP A 94 -21.66 -12.15 -8.25
C ASP A 94 -20.95 -13.51 -8.44
N TYR A 95 -20.03 -13.87 -7.54
CA TYR A 95 -19.28 -15.13 -7.63
C TYR A 95 -19.90 -16.21 -6.73
N SER A 96 -20.16 -15.88 -5.48
CA SER A 96 -20.77 -16.79 -4.51
C SER A 96 -22.28 -16.59 -4.45
N ASP A 97 -23.03 -17.68 -4.28
CA ASP A 97 -24.46 -17.59 -3.99
C ASP A 97 -24.65 -16.93 -2.60
N PRO A 98 -25.40 -15.81 -2.50
CA PRO A 98 -25.64 -15.13 -1.22
C PRO A 98 -26.34 -15.98 -0.16
N THR A 99 -26.95 -17.10 -0.56
CA THR A 99 -27.66 -18.07 0.29
C THR A 99 -26.77 -19.19 0.82
N GLU A 100 -25.54 -19.31 0.32
CA GLU A 100 -24.54 -20.28 0.76
C GLU A 100 -23.74 -19.79 1.99
N PRO A 101 -23.02 -20.68 2.70
CA PRO A 101 -22.20 -20.31 3.85
C PRO A 101 -21.16 -19.23 3.52
N LYS A 102 -21.17 -18.15 4.29
CA LYS A 102 -20.19 -17.08 4.18
C LYS A 102 -18.86 -17.49 4.82
N PHE A 103 -17.77 -17.17 4.15
CA PHE A 103 -16.41 -17.36 4.65
C PHE A 103 -15.83 -16.03 5.11
N THR A 104 -14.73 -16.07 5.86
CA THR A 104 -14.02 -14.84 6.25
C THR A 104 -12.69 -14.71 5.52
N TYR A 105 -12.33 -13.49 5.16
CA TYR A 105 -11.03 -13.15 4.57
C TYR A 105 -10.46 -11.88 5.22
N GLY A 106 -9.13 -11.78 5.26
CA GLY A 106 -8.42 -10.67 5.91
C GLY A 106 -7.25 -10.17 5.06
N VAL A 107 -6.66 -9.04 5.46
CA VAL A 107 -5.56 -8.41 4.71
C VAL A 107 -4.23 -9.05 5.09
N SER A 108 -3.58 -9.71 4.13
CA SER A 108 -2.33 -10.45 4.37
C SER A 108 -1.07 -9.59 4.26
N LYS A 109 -1.12 -8.50 3.48
CA LYS A 109 0.01 -7.59 3.23
C LYS A 109 -0.44 -6.15 3.49
N HIS A 110 -0.24 -5.65 4.71
CA HIS A 110 -0.56 -4.26 5.08
C HIS A 110 0.27 -3.78 6.26
N HIS A 111 0.26 -2.46 6.47
CA HIS A 111 0.72 -1.81 7.70
C HIS A 111 -0.16 -0.60 8.03
N LEU A 112 -0.17 -0.24 9.31
CA LEU A 112 -0.76 0.98 9.84
C LEU A 112 0.33 1.74 10.58
N ALA A 113 0.50 3.02 10.25
CA ALA A 113 1.48 3.91 10.88
C ALA A 113 0.84 5.27 11.20
N ARG A 114 1.42 5.98 12.16
CA ARG A 114 1.08 7.38 12.44
C ARG A 114 2.33 8.24 12.36
N PHE A 115 2.27 9.33 11.61
CA PHE A 115 3.36 10.30 11.46
C PHE A 115 2.94 11.67 12.00
N PRO A 116 3.82 12.41 12.68
CA PRO A 116 3.51 13.78 13.06
C PRO A 116 3.37 14.66 11.81
N LEU A 117 2.26 15.40 11.68
CA LEU A 117 2.09 16.44 10.66
C LEU A 117 2.30 17.83 11.25
N THR A 118 1.70 18.07 12.41
CA THR A 118 1.83 19.30 13.18
C THR A 118 1.97 18.97 14.66
N PRO A 119 2.23 19.94 15.55
CA PRO A 119 2.27 19.67 16.99
C PRO A 119 0.98 19.09 17.57
N THR A 120 -0.16 19.20 16.89
CA THR A 120 -1.46 18.74 17.38
C THR A 120 -2.20 17.82 16.41
N GLN A 121 -1.56 17.40 15.32
CA GLN A 121 -2.18 16.60 14.27
C GLN A 121 -1.19 15.61 13.69
N SER A 122 -1.67 14.39 13.41
CA SER A 122 -0.87 13.35 12.78
C SER A 122 -1.52 12.88 11.48
N LEU A 123 -0.73 12.17 10.68
CA LEU A 123 -1.17 11.41 9.51
C LEU A 123 -1.32 9.95 9.91
N ILE A 124 -2.51 9.38 9.76
CA ILE A 124 -2.75 7.94 9.75
C ILE A 124 -2.44 7.43 8.33
N LEU A 125 -1.41 6.59 8.22
CA LEU A 125 -0.99 5.96 6.97
C LEU A 125 -1.36 4.49 6.98
N ALA A 126 -2.21 4.06 6.03
CA ALA A 126 -2.53 2.67 5.80
C ALA A 126 -1.95 2.22 4.46
N GLY A 127 -0.86 1.45 4.51
CA GLY A 127 -0.23 0.85 3.33
C GLY A 127 -0.75 -0.56 3.10
N ALA A 128 -1.17 -0.92 1.88
CA ALA A 128 -1.69 -2.26 1.59
C ALA A 128 -1.33 -2.76 0.19
N HIS A 129 -1.19 -4.09 0.07
CA HIS A 129 -1.13 -4.80 -1.21
C HIS A 129 -2.21 -5.89 -1.19
N LEU A 130 -3.33 -5.65 -1.90
CA LEU A 130 -4.50 -6.54 -1.90
C LEU A 130 -4.36 -7.70 -2.90
N LEU A 131 -5.29 -8.66 -2.84
CA LEU A 131 -5.24 -9.88 -3.63
C LEU A 131 -5.28 -9.62 -5.15
N ALA A 132 -4.25 -10.03 -5.89
CA ALA A 132 -4.09 -9.79 -7.33
C ALA A 132 -5.16 -10.40 -8.26
N PHE A 133 -5.09 -10.03 -9.54
CA PHE A 133 -5.99 -10.36 -10.67
C PHE A 133 -7.33 -9.62 -10.59
N PRO A 134 -7.36 -8.31 -10.95
CA PRO A 134 -8.53 -7.43 -10.79
C PRO A 134 -9.79 -7.93 -11.53
N ASP A 135 -9.63 -8.70 -12.59
CA ASP A 135 -10.68 -9.25 -13.45
C ASP A 135 -11.29 -10.59 -12.97
N LYS A 136 -10.66 -11.25 -11.98
CA LYS A 136 -11.11 -12.57 -11.50
C LYS A 136 -12.21 -12.50 -10.45
N ARG A 137 -13.40 -12.99 -10.82
CA ARG A 137 -14.58 -13.03 -9.95
C ARG A 137 -14.37 -13.80 -8.64
N ASP A 138 -13.67 -14.94 -8.66
CA ASP A 138 -13.40 -15.76 -7.46
C ASP A 138 -12.49 -15.07 -6.42
N ARG A 139 -11.84 -13.97 -6.84
CA ARG A 139 -10.95 -13.14 -6.02
C ARG A 139 -11.59 -11.80 -5.63
N CYS A 140 -12.54 -11.33 -6.43
CA CYS A 140 -13.26 -10.08 -6.21
C CYS A 140 -13.84 -9.99 -4.78
N GLU A 141 -14.67 -10.95 -4.36
CA GLU A 141 -15.31 -10.92 -3.04
C GLU A 141 -14.31 -10.97 -1.88
N LYS A 142 -13.19 -11.69 -2.07
CA LYS A 142 -12.10 -11.74 -1.09
C LYS A 142 -11.36 -10.42 -1.00
N ARG A 143 -11.10 -9.74 -2.12
CA ARG A 143 -10.54 -8.38 -2.10
C ARG A 143 -11.49 -7.39 -1.44
N GLU A 144 -12.79 -7.45 -1.70
CA GLU A 144 -13.76 -6.59 -1.01
C GLU A 144 -13.75 -6.82 0.50
N ALA A 145 -13.63 -8.07 0.97
CA ALA A 145 -13.42 -8.35 2.38
C ALA A 145 -12.09 -7.77 2.92
N GLN A 146 -11.00 -7.79 2.13
CA GLN A 146 -9.76 -7.12 2.52
C GLN A 146 -9.95 -5.60 2.64
N ALA A 147 -10.60 -4.97 1.67
CA ALA A 147 -10.91 -3.55 1.69
C ALA A 147 -11.78 -3.17 2.90
N ALA A 148 -12.80 -3.97 3.21
CA ALA A 148 -13.65 -3.77 4.38
C ALA A 148 -12.88 -3.88 5.70
N VAL A 149 -11.95 -4.83 5.82
CA VAL A 149 -11.07 -4.95 6.99
C VAL A 149 -10.15 -3.74 7.11
N LEU A 150 -9.54 -3.29 6.01
CA LEU A 150 -8.66 -2.13 5.98
C LEU A 150 -9.41 -0.85 6.38
N ALA A 151 -10.58 -0.62 5.77
CA ALA A 151 -11.46 0.51 6.09
C ALA A 151 -11.88 0.50 7.56
N GLY A 152 -12.25 -0.66 8.11
CA GLY A 152 -12.58 -0.78 9.53
C GLY A 152 -11.41 -0.45 10.46
N ALA A 153 -10.19 -0.84 10.10
CA ALA A 153 -8.99 -0.53 10.88
C ALA A 153 -8.65 0.98 10.83
N VAL A 154 -8.77 1.60 9.66
CA VAL A 154 -8.59 3.05 9.49
C VAL A 154 -9.64 3.82 10.27
N ARG A 155 -10.91 3.40 10.19
CA ARG A 155 -12.02 4.01 10.92
C ARG A 155 -11.77 3.98 12.44
N ALA A 156 -11.35 2.84 12.97
CA ALA A 156 -11.03 2.71 14.40
C ALA A 156 -9.94 3.72 14.84
N LEU A 157 -8.86 3.84 14.06
CA LEU A 157 -7.80 4.84 14.34
C LEU A 157 -8.33 6.28 14.26
N ARG A 158 -9.22 6.55 13.31
CA ARG A 158 -9.85 7.87 13.16
C ARG A 158 -10.80 8.20 14.32
N GLU A 159 -11.55 7.22 14.82
CA GLU A 159 -12.41 7.39 15.99
C GLU A 159 -11.59 7.71 17.26
N GLU A 160 -10.39 7.12 17.39
CA GLU A 160 -9.44 7.45 18.46
C GLU A 160 -8.79 8.83 18.29
N ALA A 161 -8.55 9.26 17.05
CA ALA A 161 -7.93 10.54 16.72
C ALA A 161 -8.69 11.31 15.63
N PRO A 162 -9.85 11.93 15.93
CA PRO A 162 -10.74 12.52 14.92
C PRO A 162 -10.18 13.71 14.13
N ARG A 163 -9.01 14.23 14.54
CA ARG A 163 -8.32 15.34 13.88
C ARG A 163 -7.21 14.88 12.94
N ASP A 164 -6.83 13.61 13.00
CA ASP A 164 -5.74 13.10 12.17
C ASP A 164 -6.21 12.97 10.71
N GLU A 165 -5.31 13.29 9.80
CA GLU A 165 -5.54 13.05 8.37
C GLU A 165 -5.35 11.58 8.05
N VAL A 166 -6.05 11.09 7.03
CA VAL A 166 -5.98 9.69 6.63
C VAL A 166 -5.44 9.59 5.21
N LEU A 167 -4.43 8.74 5.04
CA LEU A 167 -3.91 8.36 3.74
C LEU A 167 -3.89 6.84 3.60
N VAL A 168 -4.59 6.34 2.59
CA VAL A 168 -4.53 4.93 2.21
C VAL A 168 -3.82 4.83 0.86
N LEU A 169 -2.83 3.95 0.75
CA LEU A 169 -2.03 3.77 -0.46
C LEU A 169 -1.50 2.35 -0.62
N GLY A 170 -1.06 2.05 -1.83
CA GLY A 170 -0.42 0.80 -2.20
C GLY A 170 -1.09 0.16 -3.41
N ASP A 171 -0.78 -1.10 -3.67
CA ASP A 171 -1.38 -1.86 -4.77
C ASP A 171 -2.72 -2.48 -4.32
N LEU A 172 -3.82 -1.80 -4.65
CA LEU A 172 -5.16 -2.27 -4.33
C LEU A 172 -5.65 -3.38 -5.28
N ASN A 173 -4.91 -3.68 -6.35
CA ASN A 173 -5.28 -4.67 -7.35
C ASN A 173 -6.74 -4.54 -7.83
N ASP A 174 -7.14 -3.30 -8.10
CA ASP A 174 -8.45 -2.96 -8.65
C ASP A 174 -8.31 -1.89 -9.74
N PHE A 175 -9.34 -1.80 -10.57
CA PHE A 175 -9.46 -0.72 -11.53
C PHE A 175 -10.23 0.46 -10.94
N ASP A 176 -10.09 1.64 -11.54
CA ASP A 176 -10.86 2.82 -11.19
C ASP A 176 -11.94 3.03 -12.24
N GLU A 177 -13.17 3.33 -11.82
CA GLU A 177 -14.28 3.59 -12.73
C GLU A 177 -14.13 4.95 -13.45
N GLY A 178 -13.50 5.93 -12.79
CA GLY A 178 -13.30 7.29 -13.29
C GLY A 178 -11.98 7.51 -14.02
N VAL A 179 -11.05 6.55 -13.96
CA VAL A 179 -9.73 6.66 -14.60
C VAL A 179 -9.49 5.46 -15.52
N VAL A 180 -9.37 5.74 -16.81
CA VAL A 180 -9.13 4.72 -17.84
C VAL A 180 -7.74 4.11 -17.67
N ASP A 181 -7.67 2.77 -17.64
CA ASP A 181 -6.40 2.05 -17.58
C ASP A 181 -5.59 2.21 -18.88
N ALA A 182 -4.28 1.94 -18.84
CA ALA A 182 -3.43 1.91 -20.01
C ALA A 182 -3.88 0.91 -21.09
N ALA A 183 -4.59 -0.16 -20.74
CA ALA A 183 -5.21 -1.07 -21.69
C ALA A 183 -6.49 -0.49 -22.37
N GLY A 184 -6.97 0.66 -21.92
CA GLY A 184 -8.18 1.33 -22.42
C GLY A 184 -9.43 0.96 -21.64
N GLU A 185 -10.60 1.23 -22.22
CA GLU A 185 -11.91 1.07 -21.55
C GLU A 185 -12.34 -0.39 -21.26
N VAL A 186 -11.50 -1.36 -21.65
CA VAL A 186 -11.73 -2.79 -21.40
C VAL A 186 -11.56 -3.15 -19.93
N ASP A 187 -10.72 -2.40 -19.22
CA ASP A 187 -10.42 -2.59 -17.81
C ASP A 187 -11.34 -1.69 -16.97
N ARG A 188 -12.24 -2.33 -16.23
CA ARG A 188 -13.22 -1.68 -15.35
C ARG A 188 -13.33 -2.42 -14.03
N PRO A 189 -13.58 -1.73 -12.91
CA PRO A 189 -13.72 -2.40 -11.63
C PRO A 189 -14.91 -3.34 -11.64
N ILE A 190 -14.69 -4.54 -11.11
CA ILE A 190 -15.77 -5.50 -10.79
C ILE A 190 -16.04 -5.54 -9.28
N SER A 191 -15.30 -4.76 -8.50
CA SER A 191 -15.32 -4.76 -7.04
C SER A 191 -15.50 -3.36 -6.47
N LEU A 192 -15.89 -3.27 -5.20
CA LEU A 192 -16.16 -2.00 -4.51
C LEU A 192 -14.99 -1.43 -3.71
N ILE A 193 -13.73 -1.82 -4.01
CA ILE A 193 -12.58 -1.52 -3.15
C ILE A 193 -12.38 -0.01 -2.95
N LEU A 194 -12.36 0.76 -4.04
CA LEU A 194 -12.17 2.21 -3.97
C LEU A 194 -13.32 2.91 -3.23
N ALA A 195 -14.55 2.42 -3.37
CA ALA A 195 -15.69 2.95 -2.61
C ALA A 195 -15.58 2.67 -1.11
N LEU A 196 -15.15 1.46 -0.73
CA LEU A 196 -15.00 1.03 0.68
C LEU A 196 -13.86 1.75 1.39
N VAL A 197 -12.72 1.89 0.73
CA VAL A 197 -11.54 2.55 1.30
C VAL A 197 -11.68 4.07 1.21
N GLY A 198 -12.19 4.57 0.09
CA GLY A 198 -12.40 5.99 -0.17
C GLY A 198 -13.35 6.65 0.82
N SER A 199 -14.33 5.91 1.37
CA SER A 199 -15.24 6.45 2.39
C SER A 199 -14.56 6.80 3.71
N GLU A 200 -13.34 6.31 3.95
CA GLU A 200 -12.57 6.60 5.17
C GLU A 200 -11.58 7.76 5.02
N LEU A 201 -11.40 8.28 3.81
CA LEU A 201 -10.53 9.43 3.56
C LEU A 201 -11.20 10.70 4.11
N VAL A 202 -10.43 11.52 4.83
CA VAL A 202 -10.88 12.83 5.33
C VAL A 202 -10.27 13.92 4.45
N ASN A 203 -11.08 14.93 4.11
CA ASN A 203 -10.73 16.19 3.43
C ASN A 203 -9.93 16.11 2.12
N ALA A 204 -10.58 16.57 1.05
CA ALA A 204 -10.02 16.85 -0.27
C ALA A 204 -8.92 17.95 -0.29
N ASP A 205 -8.56 18.50 0.88
CA ASP A 205 -7.49 19.49 1.05
C ASP A 205 -6.17 18.86 1.52
N LEU A 206 -6.11 17.53 1.69
CA LEU A 206 -4.82 16.86 1.86
C LEU A 206 -4.06 16.89 0.55
N HIS A 207 -2.84 17.35 0.72
CA HIS A 207 -2.10 17.99 -0.31
C HIS A 207 -0.77 17.22 -0.45
N VAL A 208 -0.90 16.01 -0.99
CA VAL A 208 0.16 15.02 -1.24
C VAL A 208 0.35 14.86 -2.74
N THR A 209 1.56 15.12 -3.24
CA THR A 209 1.93 14.71 -4.59
C THR A 209 2.12 13.20 -4.60
N MET A 210 1.06 12.44 -4.86
CA MET A 210 1.18 11.01 -5.15
C MET A 210 1.57 10.82 -6.60
N ARG A 211 2.73 10.21 -6.84
CA ARG A 211 3.08 9.60 -8.14
C ARG A 211 3.35 8.13 -7.93
N THR A 212 2.47 7.27 -8.39
CA THR A 212 2.74 5.84 -8.44
C THR A 212 3.65 5.53 -9.64
N ARG A 213 4.66 4.69 -9.44
CA ARG A 213 5.42 4.04 -10.52
C ARG A 213 5.44 2.55 -10.26
N THR A 214 4.79 1.78 -11.11
CA THR A 214 4.81 0.31 -11.13
C THR A 214 5.93 -0.19 -12.04
N TRP A 215 6.65 -1.24 -11.64
CA TRP A 215 7.62 -1.93 -12.50
C TRP A 215 7.15 -3.33 -12.84
N SER A 216 6.35 -3.45 -13.89
CA SER A 216 6.29 -4.67 -14.68
C SER A 216 5.92 -4.34 -16.13
N GLY A 217 6.32 -5.18 -17.08
CA GLY A 217 5.86 -5.11 -18.47
C GLY A 217 4.37 -5.40 -18.64
N ILE A 218 3.59 -5.36 -17.56
CA ILE A 218 2.16 -5.63 -17.48
C ILE A 218 1.57 -4.53 -16.56
N ALA A 219 0.87 -3.59 -17.19
CA ALA A 219 0.07 -2.53 -16.56
C ALA A 219 0.83 -1.27 -16.05
N ARG A 220 0.62 -0.20 -16.82
CA ARG A 220 1.06 1.17 -16.52
C ARG A 220 -0.11 1.84 -15.81
N HIS A 221 0.06 2.18 -14.54
CA HIS A 221 -1.02 2.79 -13.78
C HIS A 221 -0.70 4.24 -13.43
N HIS A 222 -1.56 5.16 -13.88
CA HIS A 222 -1.62 6.54 -13.44
C HIS A 222 -2.98 6.74 -12.79
N PHE A 223 -2.99 7.00 -11.49
CA PHE A 223 -4.19 7.47 -10.77
C PHE A 223 -3.92 8.90 -10.33
N GLY A 224 -4.92 9.77 -10.44
CA GLY A 224 -4.83 11.13 -9.92
C GLY A 224 -6.19 11.79 -9.80
N LEU A 225 -6.39 12.48 -8.67
CA LEU A 225 -7.19 13.70 -8.43
C LEU A 225 -6.69 14.34 -7.10
N PRO A 226 -6.99 15.62 -6.81
CA PRO A 226 -6.34 16.88 -7.22
C PRO A 226 -5.11 17.31 -6.38
N VAL A 227 -4.48 18.43 -6.81
CA VAL A 227 -3.15 18.96 -6.43
C VAL A 227 -3.21 20.12 -5.45
N ALA A 228 -2.17 20.11 -4.61
CA ALA A 228 -2.43 20.23 -3.21
C ALA A 228 -1.04 20.21 -2.47
N ILE A 229 -0.55 21.35 -1.89
CA ILE A 229 0.65 21.49 -1.01
C ILE A 229 0.32 21.57 0.51
N LEU A 230 0.83 20.64 1.33
CA LEU A 230 1.16 20.83 2.74
C LEU A 230 2.67 20.98 2.81
N ARG A 231 3.18 22.03 3.47
CA ARG A 231 4.61 22.36 3.42
C ARG A 231 5.47 21.15 3.81
N ASP A 232 6.23 20.68 2.81
CA ASP A 232 7.45 19.87 2.90
C ASP A 232 7.34 18.37 3.26
N VAL A 233 6.20 17.69 3.01
CA VAL A 233 6.13 16.20 3.11
C VAL A 233 5.60 15.55 1.83
N ALA A 234 6.47 14.83 1.11
CA ALA A 234 6.15 14.12 -0.12
C ALA A 234 5.99 12.61 0.11
N ILE A 235 4.85 12.03 -0.29
CA ILE A 235 4.52 10.62 -0.01
C ILE A 235 4.21 9.88 -1.31
N TYR A 236 4.85 8.72 -1.51
CA TYR A 236 4.73 7.95 -2.74
C TYR A 236 4.54 6.45 -2.48
N GLY A 237 3.71 5.80 -3.30
CA GLY A 237 3.63 4.35 -3.38
C GLY A 237 4.46 3.84 -4.55
N VAL A 238 5.35 2.89 -4.30
CA VAL A 238 6.18 2.24 -5.32
C VAL A 238 5.91 0.75 -5.25
N ASP A 239 5.47 0.19 -6.38
CA ASP A 239 5.47 -1.24 -6.58
C ASP A 239 6.75 -1.62 -7.31
N ILE A 240 7.60 -2.38 -6.61
CA ILE A 240 8.92 -2.74 -7.09
C ILE A 240 8.92 -4.06 -7.84
N GLY A 241 7.84 -4.86 -7.79
CA GLY A 241 7.88 -6.26 -8.19
C GLY A 241 8.82 -7.10 -7.32
N ALA A 242 8.70 -8.42 -7.34
CA ALA A 242 9.51 -9.31 -6.50
C ALA A 242 11.03 -9.02 -6.54
N VAL A 243 11.59 -8.61 -5.41
CA VAL A 243 13.04 -8.40 -5.22
C VAL A 243 13.62 -9.49 -4.35
N THR A 244 14.06 -10.56 -5.00
CA THR A 244 14.74 -11.67 -4.32
C THR A 244 16.20 -11.35 -4.13
N LEU A 245 16.57 -10.94 -2.92
CA LEU A 245 17.93 -11.09 -2.45
C LEU A 245 18.11 -12.57 -2.13
N GLY A 246 18.88 -13.29 -2.93
CA GLY A 246 19.20 -14.69 -2.64
C GLY A 246 20.09 -14.83 -1.40
N LEU A 247 19.58 -14.44 -0.23
CA LEU A 247 20.26 -14.47 1.05
C LEU A 247 19.43 -15.27 2.07
N ASP A 248 20.15 -16.11 2.80
CA ASP A 248 19.70 -17.15 3.74
C ASP A 248 18.87 -16.54 4.90
N PRO A 249 17.69 -17.09 5.26
CA PRO A 249 16.80 -16.51 6.27
C PRO A 249 17.39 -16.73 7.67
N GLY A 250 18.22 -15.79 8.13
CA GLY A 250 19.04 -16.04 9.32
C GLY A 250 19.60 -14.81 10.02
N SER A 251 18.86 -13.71 10.15
CA SER A 251 19.16 -12.71 11.18
C SER A 251 18.01 -11.72 11.38
N SER A 252 17.38 -11.75 12.55
CA SER A 252 16.35 -10.79 12.96
C SER A 252 16.96 -9.59 13.68
N ARG A 253 16.53 -8.37 13.32
CA ARG A 253 16.52 -7.18 14.18
C ARG A 253 15.14 -6.54 14.14
#